data_AF-A0A959FWK0-F1
#
_entry.id   AF-A0A959FWK0-F1
#
_cell.length_a   1.000
_cell.length_b   1.000
_cell.length_c   1.000
_cell.angle_alpha   90.00
_cell.angle_beta   90.00
_cell.angle_gamma   90.00
#
_symmetry.space_group_name_H-M   'P 1'
#
loop_
_entity.id
_entity.type
_entity.pdbx_description
1 polymer ?
#
loop_
_entity_poly.entity_id
_entity_poly.type
_entity_poly.pdbx_seq_one_letter_code
_entity_poly.pdbx_strand_id
1 'polypeptide(L)' 'PMIDIINKPAGSQTGFGDYWHTHDDDMDVISQRSLKVVGQVLLAVLYREASGTF' A
#
# COMPACT_ATOMS: atom_id res chain seq x y z
N PRO A 1 2.42 -0.76 -17.66
CA PRO A 1 2.16 0.24 -16.58
C PRO A 1 2.51 -0.40 -15.23
N MET A 2 2.90 0.39 -14.23
CA MET A 2 3.21 -0.09 -12.87
C MET A 2 2.62 0.88 -11.85
N ILE A 3 2.03 0.33 -10.79
CA ILE A 3 1.43 1.09 -9.68
C ILE A 3 2.28 0.82 -8.44
N ASP A 4 2.79 1.87 -7.83
CA ASP A 4 3.50 1.78 -6.55
C ASP A 4 2.51 2.01 -5.40
N ILE A 5 2.45 1.07 -4.46
CA ILE A 5 1.61 1.10 -3.25
C ILE A 5 2.45 1.04 -1.97
N ILE A 6 3.77 1.19 -2.08
CA ILE A 6 4.69 1.08 -0.94
C ILE A 6 4.52 2.31 -0.04
N ASN A 7 4.35 2.06 1.26
CA ASN A 7 4.38 3.12 2.26
C ASN A 7 5.83 3.63 2.44
N LYS A 8 6.15 4.77 1.85
CA LYS A 8 7.41 5.50 2.04
C LYS A 8 7.17 6.86 2.73
N PRO A 9 7.08 6.91 4.07
CA PRO A 9 6.91 8.16 4.79
C PRO A 9 8.08 9.11 4.53
N ALA A 10 7.76 10.33 4.10
CA ALA A 10 8.77 11.37 3.92
C ALA A 10 9.45 11.69 5.26
N GLY A 11 10.79 11.73 5.27
CA GLY A 11 11.57 12.03 6.47
C GLY A 11 11.80 10.84 7.41
N SER A 12 11.34 9.63 7.06
CA SER A 12 11.75 8.41 7.78
C SER A 12 13.25 8.14 7.59
N GLN A 13 13.92 7.64 8.62
CA GLN A 13 15.36 7.36 8.57
C GLN A 13 15.70 6.22 7.59
N THR A 14 14.81 5.23 7.48
CA THR A 14 15.00 4.03 6.65
C THR A 14 14.30 4.13 5.28
N GLY A 15 13.45 5.15 5.09
CA GLY A 15 12.53 5.22 3.96
C GLY A 15 11.26 4.38 4.14
N PHE A 16 11.04 3.79 5.33
CA PHE A 16 9.89 2.97 5.70
C PHE A 16 9.36 3.38 7.08
N GLY A 17 8.23 2.80 7.52
CA GLY A 17 7.74 2.99 8.88
C GLY A 17 8.76 2.50 9.92
N ASP A 18 8.77 3.11 11.11
CA ASP A 18 9.76 2.82 12.15
C ASP A 18 9.71 1.36 12.66
N TYR A 19 8.58 0.67 12.44
CA TYR A 19 8.38 -0.75 12.74
C TYR A 19 9.11 -1.68 11.75
N TRP A 20 9.51 -1.20 10.57
CA TRP A 20 10.10 -2.03 9.51
C TRP A 20 11.35 -2.80 9.96
N HIS A 21 11.35 -4.13 9.73
CA HIS A 21 12.41 -5.05 10.15
C HIS A 21 12.66 -5.09 11.68
N THR A 22 11.64 -4.83 12.48
CA THR A 22 11.68 -5.01 13.94
C THR A 22 10.64 -6.06 14.37
N HIS A 23 10.60 -6.39 15.67
CA HIS A 23 9.51 -7.21 16.20
C HIS A 23 8.17 -6.46 16.29
N ASP A 24 8.18 -5.13 16.14
CA ASP A 24 6.98 -4.29 16.17
C ASP A 24 6.27 -4.25 14.79
N ASP A 25 6.79 -4.96 13.78
CA ASP A 25 6.10 -5.20 12.50
C ASP A 25 5.05 -6.33 12.65
N ASP A 26 3.98 -6.03 13.38
CA ASP A 26 2.92 -6.96 13.73
C ASP A 26 1.52 -6.47 13.31
N MET A 27 0.46 -7.08 13.85
CA MET A 27 -0.92 -6.74 13.48
C MET A 27 -1.39 -5.38 14.02
N ASP A 28 -0.74 -4.84 15.06
CA ASP A 28 -1.17 -3.59 15.69
C ASP A 28 -0.87 -2.38 14.81
N VAL A 29 0.16 -2.49 13.94
CA VAL A 29 0.50 -1.45 12.95
C VAL A 29 -0.28 -1.55 11.64
N ILE A 30 -1.13 -2.58 11.47
CA ILE A 30 -1.92 -2.79 10.24
C ILE A 30 -3.28 -2.09 10.31
N SER A 31 -3.49 -1.13 9.39
CA SER A 31 -4.79 -0.44 9.25
C SER A 31 -5.76 -1.18 8.32
N GLN A 32 -6.89 -1.65 8.86
CA GLN A 32 -7.99 -2.23 8.07
C GLN A 32 -8.51 -1.26 7.00
N ARG A 33 -8.52 0.04 7.30
CA ARG A 33 -8.94 1.08 6.35
C ARG A 33 -7.99 1.12 5.15
N SER A 34 -6.68 1.08 5.39
CA SER A 34 -5.68 1.08 4.31
C SER A 34 -5.86 -0.14 3.41
N LEU A 35 -6.03 -1.33 3.98
CA LEU A 35 -6.27 -2.56 3.21
C LEU A 35 -7.52 -2.46 2.33
N LYS A 36 -8.63 -1.92 2.88
CA LYS A 36 -9.87 -1.73 2.13
C LYS A 36 -9.68 -0.79 0.94
N VAL A 37 -9.05 0.37 1.16
CA VAL A 37 -8.84 1.37 0.10
C VAL A 37 -7.92 0.84 -0.98
N VAL A 38 -6.78 0.24 -0.61
CA VAL A 38 -5.84 -0.35 -1.58
C VAL A 38 -6.52 -1.44 -2.41
N GLY A 39 -7.28 -2.34 -1.77
CA GLY A 39 -8.01 -3.38 -2.48
C GLY A 39 -9.02 -2.84 -3.49
N GLN A 40 -9.81 -1.83 -3.10
CA GLN A 40 -10.79 -1.19 -3.99
C GLN A 40 -10.12 -0.50 -5.19
N VAL A 41 -9.01 0.22 -4.95
CA VAL A 41 -8.28 0.94 -6.00
C VAL A 41 -7.65 -0.04 -6.97
N LEU A 42 -6.91 -1.04 -6.48
CA LEU A 42 -6.25 -2.01 -7.34
C LEU A 42 -7.25 -2.81 -8.17
N LEU A 43 -8.37 -3.21 -7.59
CA LEU A 43 -9.42 -3.91 -8.32
C LEU A 43 -10.00 -3.03 -9.44
N ALA A 44 -10.29 -1.76 -9.14
CA ALA A 44 -10.79 -0.81 -10.14
C ALA A 44 -9.78 -0.59 -11.28
N VAL A 45 -8.49 -0.47 -10.96
CA VAL A 45 -7.44 -0.31 -11.98
C VAL A 45 -7.35 -1.55 -12.86
N LEU A 46 -7.28 -2.75 -12.26
CA LEU A 46 -7.23 -4.01 -13.01
C LEU A 46 -8.39 -4.16 -13.99
N TYR A 47 -9.62 -3.87 -13.55
CA TYR A 47 -10.78 -3.97 -14.44
C TYR A 47 -10.74 -2.93 -15.58
N ARG A 48 -10.34 -1.69 -15.29
CA ARG A 48 -10.27 -0.62 -16.30
C ARG A 48 -9.17 -0.88 -17.33
N GLU A 49 -8.01 -1.35 -16.89
CA GLU A 49 -6.92 -1.78 -17.77
C GLU A 49 -7.37 -2.94 -18.66
N ALA A 50 -8.03 -3.96 -18.07
CA ALA A 50 -8.54 -5.11 -18.81
C ALA A 50 -9.61 -4.75 -19.85
N SER A 51 -10.45 -3.73 -19.59
CA SER A 51 -11.45 -3.24 -20.53
C SER A 51 -10.95 -2.16 -21.50
N GLY A 52 -9.67 -1.75 -21.42
CA GLY A 52 -9.11 -0.68 -22.26
C GLY A 52 -9.74 0.69 -22.00
N THR A 53 -10.25 0.91 -20.79
CA THR A 53 -10.93 2.16 -20.37
C THR A 53 -10.06 2.99 -19.42
N PHE A 54 -8.75 2.78 -19.46
CA PHE A 54 -7.78 3.56 -18.70
C PHE A 54 -7.26 4.73 -19.54
#